data_AF-A0A1Y3ARQ8-F1
#
_entry.id   AF-A0A1Y3ARQ8-F1
#
_cell.length_a   1.000
_cell.length_b   1.000
_cell.length_c   1.000
_cell.angle_alpha   90.00
_cell.angle_beta   90.00
_cell.angle_gamma   90.00
#
_symmetry.space_group_name_H-M   'P 1'
#
loop_
_entity.id
_entity.type
_entity.pdbx_description
1 polymer ?
#
loop_
_entity_poly.entity_id
_entity_poly.type
_entity_poly.pdbx_seq_one_letter_code
_entity_poly.pdbx_strand_id
1 'polypeptide(L)'
;SICIGQKPIRIRNVATSNVTVDTLHQSAKQPLSCTDSVCLGSLMKQTKEHLSGICPLQVPNLDPSTINQQQSGDLSNQQRSKEQVLNDAYQFMEQYYASIKRLDKPSYKNRLREIEAEIQSTGTYQLKQTELIFGAKLGWRNAPRCIGRIQWSKLQVSL
;
A
#
# COMPACT_ATOMS: atom_id res chain seq x y z
N SER A 1 -11.70 -4.28 2.84
CA SER A 1 -12.83 -3.35 3.03
C SER A 1 -12.35 -1.94 2.74
N ILE A 2 -12.99 -1.26 1.78
CA ILE A 2 -12.75 0.17 1.48
C ILE A 2 -13.31 0.99 2.63
N CYS A 3 -12.54 1.93 3.18
CA CYS A 3 -13.01 2.90 4.17
C CYS A 3 -13.95 3.90 3.50
N ILE A 4 -15.19 3.49 3.23
CA ILE A 4 -16.25 4.35 2.71
C ILE A 4 -16.64 5.33 3.83
N GLY A 5 -16.31 6.63 3.68
CA GLY A 5 -16.84 7.68 4.56
C GLY A 5 -15.85 8.69 5.16
N GLN A 6 -14.55 8.65 4.85
CA GLN A 6 -13.64 9.69 5.34
C GLN A 6 -13.78 11.00 4.57
N LYS A 7 -13.92 12.12 5.31
CA LYS A 7 -14.03 13.46 4.72
C LYS A 7 -12.76 13.79 3.93
N PRO A 8 -12.88 14.40 2.74
CA PRO A 8 -11.72 14.80 1.97
C PRO A 8 -10.85 15.80 2.75
N ILE A 9 -9.53 15.61 2.71
CA ILE A 9 -8.58 16.42 3.48
C ILE A 9 -8.21 17.66 2.66
N ARG A 10 -8.37 18.85 3.26
CA ARG A 10 -8.00 20.12 2.62
C ARG A 10 -6.59 20.50 3.01
N ILE A 11 -5.75 20.79 2.03
CA ILE A 11 -4.36 21.21 2.20
C ILE A 11 -4.23 22.65 1.73
N ARG A 12 -3.64 23.52 2.56
CA ARG A 12 -3.42 24.93 2.24
C ARG A 12 -1.93 25.19 2.06
N ASN A 13 -1.57 25.84 0.96
CA ASN A 13 -0.28 26.50 0.84
C ASN A 13 -0.33 27.83 1.59
N VAL A 14 0.45 27.98 2.66
CA VAL A 14 0.43 29.18 3.52
C VAL A 14 0.98 30.42 2.80
N ALA A 15 1.94 30.24 1.89
CA ALA A 15 2.56 31.35 1.16
C ALA A 15 1.66 31.91 0.05
N THR A 16 0.93 31.05 -0.68
CA THR A 16 0.07 31.47 -1.81
C THR A 16 -1.41 31.52 -1.45
N SER A 17 -1.80 31.04 -0.26
CA SER A 17 -3.20 30.81 0.15
C SER A 17 -4.00 29.84 -0.74
N ASN A 18 -3.37 29.19 -1.72
CA ASN A 18 -4.02 28.18 -2.55
C ASN A 18 -4.44 26.96 -1.71
N VAL A 19 -5.62 26.43 -1.99
CA VAL A 19 -6.17 25.25 -1.31
C VAL A 19 -6.38 24.13 -2.31
N THR A 20 -5.87 22.94 -1.99
CA THR A 20 -6.11 21.71 -2.72
C THR A 20 -6.81 20.69 -1.83
N VAL A 21 -7.41 19.67 -2.44
CA VAL A 21 -8.16 18.62 -1.74
C VAL A 21 -7.55 17.27 -2.07
N ASP A 22 -7.15 16.53 -1.03
CA ASP A 22 -6.66 15.17 -1.14
C ASP A 22 -7.83 14.19 -0.97
N THR A 23 -8.12 13.44 -2.02
CA THR A 23 -9.03 12.28 -2.01
C THR A 23 -8.29 10.95 -2.10
N LEU A 24 -7.00 10.96 -2.44
CA LEU A 24 -6.18 9.77 -2.67
C LEU A 24 -5.82 9.04 -1.38
N HIS A 25 -5.74 9.74 -0.25
CA HIS A 25 -5.46 9.14 1.07
C HIS A 25 -6.39 7.97 1.42
N GLN A 26 -7.62 7.95 0.89
CA GLN A 26 -8.59 6.87 1.11
C GLN A 26 -8.14 5.52 0.52
N SER A 27 -7.19 5.54 -0.42
CA SER A 27 -6.59 4.34 -1.02
C SER A 27 -5.36 3.83 -0.26
N ALA A 28 -4.97 4.47 0.86
CA ALA A 28 -3.85 4.04 1.67
C ALA A 28 -4.16 2.72 2.38
N LYS A 29 -3.28 1.73 2.23
CA LYS A 29 -3.46 0.38 2.82
C LYS A 29 -2.65 0.17 4.09
N GLN A 30 -1.48 0.80 4.17
CA GLN A 30 -0.61 0.61 5.33
C GLN A 30 -1.02 1.60 6.41
N PRO A 31 -1.25 1.11 7.65
CA PRO A 31 -1.55 1.99 8.76
C PRO A 31 -0.35 2.90 9.02
N LEU A 32 -0.64 4.14 9.40
CA LEU A 32 0.36 5.05 9.94
C LEU A 32 0.69 4.63 11.37
N SER A 33 1.90 4.94 11.83
CA SER A 33 2.28 4.74 13.23
C SER A 33 1.67 5.80 14.18
N CYS A 34 0.95 6.78 13.65
CA CYS A 34 0.30 7.82 14.46
C CYS A 34 -1.06 7.33 15.00
N THR A 35 -1.44 7.82 16.18
CA THR A 35 -2.77 7.67 16.78
C THR A 35 -3.49 9.01 16.83
N ASP A 36 -4.76 9.02 17.24
CA ASP A 36 -5.55 10.25 17.37
C ASP A 36 -4.97 11.21 18.44
N SER A 37 -4.23 10.68 19.40
CA SER A 37 -3.61 11.44 20.49
C SER A 37 -2.11 11.68 20.31
N VAL A 38 -1.41 10.87 19.52
CA VAL A 38 0.05 10.92 19.38
C VAL A 38 0.48 10.89 17.92
N CYS A 39 1.21 11.93 17.50
CA CYS A 39 1.84 11.99 16.19
C CYS A 39 3.29 11.49 16.25
N LEU A 40 3.59 10.46 15.47
CA LEU A 40 4.94 9.88 15.32
C LEU A 40 5.58 10.21 13.95
N GLY A 41 5.18 11.33 13.34
CA GLY A 41 5.60 11.72 12.00
C GLY A 41 7.10 11.98 11.85
N SER A 42 7.75 12.44 12.92
CA SER A 42 9.19 12.75 12.93
C SER A 42 10.09 11.53 13.16
N LEU A 43 9.52 10.34 13.40
CA LEU A 43 10.32 9.12 13.51
C LEU A 43 10.93 8.75 12.16
N MET A 44 12.26 8.62 12.14
CA MET A 44 13.01 8.30 10.93
C MET A 44 12.69 6.89 10.43
N LYS A 45 12.59 5.92 11.35
CA LYS A 45 12.12 4.57 11.09
C LYS A 45 10.84 4.35 11.87
N GLN A 46 9.75 4.18 11.15
CA GLN A 46 8.48 3.74 11.72
C GLN A 46 8.54 2.22 11.83
N THR A 47 8.62 1.69 13.06
CA THR A 47 8.53 0.24 13.28
C THR A 47 7.11 -0.20 12.97
N LYS A 48 6.97 -1.26 12.18
CA LYS A 48 5.67 -1.92 11.93
C LYS A 48 5.22 -2.81 13.10
N GLU A 49 5.85 -2.66 14.27
CA GLU A 49 5.78 -3.65 15.35
C GLU A 49 4.55 -3.56 16.25
N HIS A 50 3.44 -2.94 15.84
CA HIS A 50 2.23 -3.01 16.67
C HIS A 50 0.87 -3.01 15.98
N LEU A 51 0.79 -3.11 14.66
CA LEU A 51 -0.50 -3.09 13.96
C LEU A 51 -0.57 -4.19 12.89
N SER A 52 -0.46 -5.44 13.33
CA SER A 52 -1.05 -6.55 12.58
C SER A 52 -2.58 -6.44 12.69
N GLY A 53 -3.16 -5.71 11.74
CA GLY A 53 -4.54 -5.90 11.30
C GLY A 53 -5.64 -5.46 12.25
N ILE A 54 -5.84 -4.15 12.45
CA ILE A 54 -7.13 -3.53 12.81
C ILE A 54 -7.13 -2.06 12.34
N CYS A 55 -8.25 -1.59 11.77
CA CYS A 55 -8.51 -0.17 11.52
C CYS A 55 -8.49 0.61 12.85
N PRO A 56 -7.89 1.81 12.94
CA PRO A 56 -7.85 2.60 14.16
C PRO A 56 -9.20 3.28 14.42
N LEU A 57 -10.23 2.49 14.73
CA LEU A 57 -11.46 2.89 15.42
C LEU A 57 -11.99 1.61 16.10
N GLN A 58 -11.37 1.25 17.22
CA GLN A 58 -11.94 0.61 18.42
C GLN A 58 -10.76 0.12 19.29
N VAL A 59 -10.41 0.87 20.32
CA VAL A 59 -9.61 0.35 21.44
C VAL A 59 -10.44 0.57 22.71
N PRO A 60 -11.10 -0.46 23.26
CA PRO A 60 -11.41 -0.45 24.68
C PRO A 60 -10.09 -0.67 25.43
N ASN A 61 -9.83 0.19 26.43
CA ASN A 61 -8.64 0.18 27.29
C ASN A 61 -8.10 -1.23 27.60
N LEU A 62 -6.83 -1.48 27.29
CA LEU A 62 -6.08 -2.64 27.76
C LEU A 62 -5.01 -2.17 28.75
N ASP A 63 -5.06 -2.79 29.93
CA ASP A 63 -4.31 -2.52 31.16
C ASP A 63 -2.77 -2.68 30.95
N PRO A 64 -1.90 -1.89 31.63
CA PRO A 64 -0.44 -1.95 31.44
C PRO A 64 0.25 -3.23 31.95
N SER A 65 -0.47 -4.22 32.45
CA SER A 65 0.10 -5.36 33.20
C SER A 65 0.48 -6.59 32.37
N THR A 66 0.35 -6.58 31.04
CA THR A 66 0.73 -7.75 30.18
C THR A 66 2.10 -7.58 29.50
N ILE A 67 2.93 -6.65 29.94
CA ILE A 67 4.32 -6.55 29.48
C ILE A 67 5.14 -7.57 30.26
N ASN A 68 5.27 -8.80 29.75
CA ASN A 68 6.51 -9.57 29.86
C ASN A 68 6.50 -10.83 28.97
N GLN A 69 7.67 -11.05 28.34
CA GLN A 69 8.09 -12.13 27.44
C GLN A 69 7.77 -11.96 25.95
N GLN A 70 8.72 -11.36 25.22
CA GLN A 70 9.01 -11.65 23.80
C GLN A 70 10.44 -11.14 23.52
N GLN A 71 11.45 -11.98 23.74
CA GLN A 71 12.16 -12.71 22.69
C GLN A 71 12.63 -11.81 21.54
N SER A 72 13.88 -11.40 21.67
CA SER A 72 14.77 -11.06 20.57
C SER A 72 14.81 -12.18 19.53
N GLY A 73 14.17 -11.99 18.37
CA GLY A 73 14.08 -13.00 17.32
C GLY A 73 13.83 -12.39 15.94
N ASP A 74 14.84 -12.47 15.08
CA ASP A 74 14.84 -12.54 13.61
C ASP A 74 13.52 -12.24 12.85
N LEU A 75 13.39 -11.04 12.28
CA LEU A 75 12.24 -10.59 11.45
C LEU A 75 12.30 -11.08 9.99
N SER A 76 12.89 -12.24 9.72
CA SER A 76 13.18 -12.68 8.35
C SER A 76 12.40 -13.90 7.85
N ASN A 77 11.19 -14.21 8.32
CA ASN A 77 10.42 -15.29 7.68
C ASN A 77 8.90 -15.31 7.92
N GLN A 78 8.19 -14.26 7.51
CA GLN A 78 6.73 -14.33 7.37
C GLN A 78 6.33 -14.38 5.90
N GLN A 79 6.21 -15.59 5.36
CA GLN A 79 5.70 -15.83 4.02
C GLN A 79 4.21 -15.45 3.95
N ARG A 80 3.83 -14.59 3.00
CA ARG A 80 2.43 -14.16 2.80
C ARG A 80 1.54 -15.34 2.46
N SER A 81 0.29 -15.33 2.95
CA SER A 81 -0.70 -16.35 2.59
C SER A 81 -1.11 -16.21 1.11
N LYS A 82 -1.61 -17.29 0.50
CA LYS A 82 -2.07 -17.26 -0.89
C LYS A 82 -3.18 -16.24 -1.10
N GLU A 83 -4.10 -16.13 -0.13
CA GLU A 83 -5.22 -15.19 -0.14
C GLU A 83 -4.72 -13.74 -0.10
N GLN A 84 -3.69 -13.46 0.71
CA GLN A 84 -3.06 -12.13 0.76
C GLN A 84 -2.41 -11.78 -0.58
N VAL A 85 -1.64 -12.70 -1.16
CA VAL A 85 -0.99 -12.50 -2.47
C VAL A 85 -2.03 -12.27 -3.56
N LEU A 86 -3.13 -13.02 -3.55
CA LEU A 86 -4.21 -12.92 -4.52
C LEU A 86 -4.96 -11.57 -4.42
N ASN A 87 -5.24 -11.10 -3.21
CA ASN A 87 -5.85 -9.77 -3.02
C ASN A 87 -4.92 -8.63 -3.47
N ASP A 88 -3.63 -8.70 -3.10
CA ASP A 88 -2.62 -7.75 -3.55
C ASP A 88 -2.51 -7.73 -5.09
N ALA A 89 -2.51 -8.93 -5.71
CA ALA A 89 -2.42 -9.09 -7.15
C ALA A 89 -3.63 -8.49 -7.87
N TYR A 90 -4.85 -8.73 -7.38
CA TYR A 90 -6.06 -8.14 -7.97
C TYR A 90 -6.02 -6.61 -7.96
N GLN A 91 -5.67 -6.02 -6.81
CA GLN A 91 -5.59 -4.57 -6.68
C GLN A 91 -4.51 -3.96 -7.56
N PHE A 92 -3.34 -4.63 -7.66
CA PHE A 92 -2.29 -4.19 -8.56
C PHE A 92 -2.70 -4.27 -10.03
N MET A 93 -3.35 -5.36 -10.45
CA MET A 93 -3.82 -5.53 -11.82
C MET A 93 -4.92 -4.53 -12.18
N GLU A 94 -5.84 -4.22 -11.26
CA GLU A 94 -6.82 -3.16 -11.46
C GLU A 94 -6.13 -1.81 -11.71
N GLN A 95 -5.14 -1.44 -10.89
CA GLN A 95 -4.36 -0.21 -11.08
C GLN A 95 -3.64 -0.18 -12.44
N TYR A 96 -3.00 -1.29 -12.82
CA TYR A 96 -2.29 -1.41 -14.09
C TYR A 96 -3.25 -1.26 -15.28
N TYR A 97 -4.34 -2.04 -15.32
CA TYR A 97 -5.29 -2.02 -16.43
C TYR A 97 -6.10 -0.72 -16.50
N ALA A 98 -6.38 -0.08 -15.36
CA ALA A 98 -6.95 1.27 -15.32
C ALA A 98 -5.99 2.30 -15.95
N SER A 99 -4.69 2.21 -15.65
CA SER A 99 -3.69 3.17 -16.16
C SER A 99 -3.55 3.16 -17.68
N ILE A 100 -3.74 1.98 -18.31
CA ILE A 100 -3.69 1.80 -19.76
C ILE A 100 -5.09 1.85 -20.41
N LYS A 101 -6.13 2.23 -19.66
CA LYS A 101 -7.53 2.34 -20.12
C LYS A 101 -8.07 1.05 -20.78
N ARG A 102 -7.80 -0.10 -20.16
CA ARG A 102 -8.24 -1.43 -20.66
C ARG A 102 -8.93 -2.30 -19.61
N LEU A 103 -9.46 -1.70 -18.55
CA LEU A 103 -10.15 -2.43 -17.47
C LEU A 103 -11.40 -3.18 -17.95
N ASP A 104 -12.07 -2.67 -18.98
CA ASP A 104 -13.26 -3.26 -19.62
C ASP A 104 -12.93 -4.40 -20.59
N LYS A 105 -11.65 -4.63 -20.90
CA LYS A 105 -11.25 -5.58 -21.94
C LYS A 105 -11.16 -7.02 -21.40
N PRO A 106 -11.43 -8.03 -22.25
CA PRO A 106 -11.27 -9.44 -21.86
C PRO A 106 -9.83 -9.79 -21.48
N SER A 107 -8.84 -9.02 -21.97
CA SER A 107 -7.44 -9.18 -21.58
C SER A 107 -7.20 -8.98 -20.07
N TYR A 108 -7.99 -8.14 -19.38
CA TYR A 108 -7.93 -7.99 -17.93
C TYR A 108 -8.38 -9.27 -17.23
N LYS A 109 -9.59 -9.75 -17.56
CA LYS A 109 -10.16 -10.99 -16.98
C LYS A 109 -9.31 -12.23 -17.26
N ASN A 110 -8.71 -12.31 -18.45
CA ASN A 110 -7.83 -13.43 -18.81
C ASN A 110 -6.56 -13.40 -17.95
N ARG A 111 -5.93 -12.23 -17.79
CA ARG A 111 -4.74 -12.09 -16.96
C ARG A 111 -5.01 -12.41 -15.49
N LEU A 112 -6.18 -12.03 -14.98
CA LEU A 112 -6.60 -12.39 -13.61
C LEU A 112 -6.68 -13.90 -13.40
N ARG A 113 -7.27 -14.65 -14.34
CA ARG A 113 -7.33 -16.12 -14.28
C ARG A 113 -5.95 -16.77 -14.37
N GLU A 114 -5.05 -16.24 -15.21
CA GLU A 114 -3.66 -16.70 -15.27
C GLU A 114 -2.97 -16.58 -13.91
N ILE A 115 -3.08 -15.42 -13.28
CA ILE A 115 -2.46 -15.12 -11.98
C ILE A 115 -3.04 -15.99 -10.88
N GLU A 116 -4.37 -16.15 -10.85
CA GLU A 116 -5.03 -17.00 -9.86
C GLU A 116 -4.53 -18.45 -9.95
N ALA A 117 -4.45 -19.02 -11.15
CA ALA A 117 -3.92 -20.38 -11.35
C ALA A 117 -2.44 -20.51 -10.92
N GLU A 118 -1.61 -19.49 -11.19
CA GLU A 118 -0.20 -19.47 -10.81
C GLU A 118 -0.03 -19.41 -9.27
N ILE A 119 -0.82 -18.57 -8.60
CA ILE A 119 -0.81 -18.46 -7.12
C ILE A 119 -1.31 -19.75 -6.48
N GLN A 120 -2.36 -20.36 -7.01
CA GLN A 120 -2.88 -21.60 -6.45
C GLN A 120 -1.86 -22.74 -6.55
N SER A 121 -1.14 -22.84 -7.68
CA SER A 121 -0.14 -23.88 -7.91
C SER A 121 1.20 -23.62 -7.19
N THR A 122 1.73 -22.40 -7.22
CA THR A 122 3.09 -22.09 -6.75
C THR A 122 3.14 -21.30 -5.44
N GLY A 123 2.02 -20.68 -5.04
CA GLY A 123 1.96 -19.73 -3.94
C GLY A 123 2.37 -18.31 -4.30
N THR A 124 2.81 -18.05 -5.53
CA THR A 124 3.24 -16.74 -6.04
C THR A 124 2.83 -16.56 -7.51
N TYR A 125 3.18 -15.44 -8.13
CA TYR A 125 3.02 -15.25 -9.57
C TYR A 125 4.12 -14.35 -10.15
N GLN A 126 4.38 -14.51 -11.44
CA GLN A 126 5.35 -13.71 -12.17
C GLN A 126 4.68 -12.54 -12.90
N LEU A 127 5.25 -11.35 -12.73
CA LEU A 127 4.86 -10.16 -13.46
C LEU A 127 5.37 -10.22 -14.90
N LYS A 128 4.54 -9.73 -15.83
CA LYS A 128 4.99 -9.44 -17.20
C LYS A 128 5.90 -8.20 -17.17
N GLN A 129 6.78 -8.08 -18.16
CA GLN A 129 7.70 -6.93 -18.29
C GLN A 129 6.99 -5.58 -18.18
N THR A 130 5.85 -5.40 -18.84
CA THR A 130 5.09 -4.14 -18.80
C THR A 130 4.49 -3.85 -17.42
N GLU A 131 4.05 -4.90 -16.73
CA GLU A 131 3.52 -4.82 -15.37
C GLU A 131 4.65 -4.43 -14.39
N LEU A 132 5.82 -5.04 -14.53
CA LEU A 132 7.00 -4.74 -13.70
C LEU A 132 7.48 -3.30 -13.89
N ILE A 133 7.57 -2.81 -15.13
CA ILE A 133 7.92 -1.42 -15.42
C ILE A 133 6.92 -0.45 -14.78
N PHE A 134 5.61 -0.76 -14.89
CA PHE A 134 4.56 0.01 -14.25
C PHE A 134 4.72 0.03 -12.73
N GLY A 135 4.94 -1.13 -12.11
CA GLY A 135 5.13 -1.28 -10.67
C GLY A 135 6.33 -0.49 -10.14
N ALA A 136 7.46 -0.54 -10.84
CA ALA A 136 8.67 0.22 -10.46
C ALA A 136 8.43 1.74 -10.49
N LYS A 137 7.81 2.24 -11.57
CA LYS A 137 7.47 3.66 -11.72
C LYS A 137 6.47 4.12 -10.67
N LEU A 138 5.44 3.30 -10.41
CA LEU A 138 4.43 3.59 -9.40
C LEU A 138 5.03 3.60 -7.98
N GLY A 139 5.95 2.68 -7.69
CA GLY A 139 6.69 2.64 -6.43
C GLY A 139 7.45 3.94 -6.17
N TRP A 140 8.16 4.46 -7.18
CA TRP A 140 8.85 5.75 -7.06
C TRP A 140 7.86 6.91 -6.89
N ARG A 141 6.80 6.97 -7.69
CA ARG A 141 5.74 8.00 -7.56
C ARG A 141 5.15 8.03 -6.15
N ASN A 142 4.97 6.87 -5.54
CA ASN A 142 4.32 6.72 -4.24
C ASN A 142 5.30 6.82 -3.06
N ALA A 143 6.59 7.11 -3.27
CA ALA A 143 7.58 7.27 -2.20
C ALA A 143 7.45 8.64 -1.50
N PRO A 144 6.83 8.76 -0.31
CA PRO A 144 6.49 10.05 0.30
C PRO A 144 7.71 10.91 0.64
N ARG A 145 8.85 10.27 0.91
CA ARG A 145 10.12 10.94 1.29
C ARG A 145 10.98 11.35 0.09
N CYS A 146 10.59 11.03 -1.15
CA CYS A 146 11.37 11.38 -2.33
C CYS A 146 10.93 12.75 -2.89
N ILE A 147 11.83 13.73 -2.87
CA ILE A 147 11.58 15.06 -3.46
C ILE A 147 11.62 15.02 -5.00
N GLY A 148 12.43 14.12 -5.58
CA GLY A 148 12.64 13.98 -7.03
C GLY A 148 11.50 13.30 -7.81
N ARG A 149 10.30 13.21 -7.24
CA ARG A 149 9.18 12.47 -7.85
C ARG A 149 8.67 13.06 -9.16
N ILE A 150 9.01 14.29 -9.52
CA ILE A 150 8.57 14.89 -10.79
C ILE A 150 9.06 14.08 -12.03
N GLN A 151 10.17 13.34 -11.91
CA GLN A 151 10.72 12.52 -12.99
C GLN A 151 10.24 11.05 -12.98
N TRP A 152 9.28 10.69 -12.11
CA TRP A 152 8.88 9.29 -11.86
C TRP A 152 8.57 8.48 -13.12
N SER A 153 7.98 9.10 -14.15
CA SER A 153 7.58 8.44 -15.39
C SER A 153 8.74 8.15 -16.34
N LYS A 154 9.91 8.76 -16.13
CA LYS A 154 11.13 8.61 -16.96
C LYS A 154 12.09 7.54 -16.45
N LEU A 155 11.72 6.78 -15.40
CA LEU A 155 12.53 5.67 -14.92
C LEU A 155 12.79 4.64 -16.02
N GLN A 156 14.06 4.33 -16.27
CA GLN A 156 14.48 3.19 -17.08
C GLN A 156 14.62 1.97 -16.17
N VAL A 157 13.97 0.87 -16.55
CA VAL A 157 14.04 -0.40 -15.83
C VAL A 157 14.78 -1.38 -16.74
N SER A 158 15.95 -1.83 -16.28
CA SER A 158 16.72 -2.87 -16.95
C SER A 158 16.13 -4.23 -16.57
N LEU A 159 15.90 -5.07 -17.58
CA LEU A 159 15.25 -6.37 -17.47
C LEU A 159 16.12 -7.45 -18.09
#